data_AF-A0A1Z2L506-F1
#
_entry.id   AF-A0A1Z2L506-F1
#
_cell.length_a   1.000
_cell.length_b   1.000
_cell.length_c   1.000
_cell.angle_alpha   90.00
_cell.angle_beta   90.00
_cell.angle_gamma   90.00
#
_symmetry.space_group_name_H-M   'P 1'
#
loop_
_entity.id
_entity.type
_entity.pdbx_description
1 polymer ?
#
loop_
_entity_poly.entity_id
_entity_poly.type
_entity_poly.pdbx_seq_one_letter_code
_entity_poly.pdbx_strand_id
1 'polypeptide(L)'
;MKGPVAVLYARRDAARPVRPAVRRAALVAAPALTVLLALAGAPPAAPARAGGPTVCTVDGVLRPGPDVVGTASADRIECSSVAAGHSVEGLGGADTLVLSGPVEGDVRGGPGDDGLLALPGAGQAPRAGLHGDEGNDTIRIADGVEVSGLVEGGEGDDRIVVRGTVTASGQLFGDEGDDDIHVHNNQGFADARPGVRDLCVADMGNPCPR
;
A
#
# COMPACT_ATOMS: atom_id res chain seq x y z
N MET A 1 58.08 -10.36 36.87
CA MET A 1 56.84 -9.66 36.46
C MET A 1 55.96 -10.64 35.71
N LYS A 2 54.86 -11.11 36.33
CA LYS A 2 53.78 -11.87 35.70
C LYS A 2 52.60 -11.83 36.68
N GLY A 3 51.54 -11.09 36.33
CA GLY A 3 50.28 -11.09 37.07
C GLY A 3 49.36 -12.20 36.56
N PRO A 4 48.31 -12.57 37.33
CA PRO A 4 47.21 -13.36 36.79
C PRO A 4 45.82 -12.70 36.91
N VAL A 5 44.96 -13.17 36.01
CA VAL A 5 43.54 -12.82 35.78
C VAL A 5 42.63 -13.71 36.64
N ALA A 6 41.46 -13.17 37.01
CA ALA A 6 40.42 -13.75 37.87
C ALA A 6 39.40 -14.62 37.12
N VAL A 7 38.70 -15.55 37.81
CA VAL A 7 37.31 -15.98 37.51
C VAL A 7 36.55 -16.39 38.79
N LEU A 8 35.26 -16.04 38.83
CA LEU A 8 34.24 -16.08 39.89
C LEU A 8 33.69 -17.48 40.29
N TYR A 9 33.11 -17.52 41.50
CA TYR A 9 32.45 -18.63 42.20
C TYR A 9 30.91 -18.69 42.03
N ALA A 10 30.34 -19.91 42.07
CA ALA A 10 28.99 -20.25 42.54
C ALA A 10 28.97 -21.78 42.86
N ARG A 11 28.27 -22.41 43.82
CA ARG A 11 27.17 -22.12 44.78
C ARG A 11 27.37 -23.04 46.02
N ARG A 12 26.74 -22.72 47.15
CA ARG A 12 26.55 -23.59 48.35
C ARG A 12 25.10 -24.09 48.39
N ASP A 13 24.87 -25.41 48.47
CA ASP A 13 24.59 -26.23 49.67
C ASP A 13 23.25 -25.87 50.36
N ALA A 14 22.40 -26.78 50.87
CA ALA A 14 22.37 -28.23 50.98
C ALA A 14 21.00 -28.64 51.57
N ALA A 15 20.82 -29.96 51.69
CA ALA A 15 20.08 -30.68 52.73
C ALA A 15 18.61 -31.08 52.51
N ARG A 16 18.39 -32.39 52.74
CA ARG A 16 17.15 -33.16 52.87
C ARG A 16 17.23 -33.82 54.26
N PRO A 17 16.15 -33.98 55.06
CA PRO A 17 15.51 -35.31 55.16
C PRO A 17 14.03 -35.40 55.65
N VAL A 18 13.25 -36.27 54.99
CA VAL A 18 12.49 -37.48 55.44
C VAL A 18 11.57 -37.53 56.71
N ARG A 19 10.24 -37.76 56.42
CA ARG A 19 9.17 -38.59 57.09
C ARG A 19 8.44 -38.07 58.37
N PRO A 20 7.31 -38.69 58.80
CA PRO A 20 6.02 -38.97 58.12
C PRO A 20 4.81 -38.58 59.03
N ALA A 21 3.54 -38.57 58.56
CA ALA A 21 2.35 -38.96 59.36
C ALA A 21 0.98 -38.60 58.73
N VAL A 22 0.12 -39.61 58.68
CA VAL A 22 -1.31 -39.61 59.08
C VAL A 22 -2.36 -38.89 58.22
N ARG A 23 -3.18 -39.77 57.60
CA ARG A 23 -4.63 -39.74 57.36
C ARG A 23 -5.38 -38.40 57.47
N ARG A 24 -6.13 -38.07 56.42
CA ARG A 24 -7.57 -37.74 56.52
C ARG A 24 -8.24 -37.95 55.16
N ALA A 25 -9.35 -38.70 55.17
CA ALA A 25 -10.23 -38.85 54.03
C ALA A 25 -10.84 -37.48 53.69
N ALA A 26 -10.76 -37.10 52.42
CA ALA A 26 -11.53 -35.99 51.86
C ALA A 26 -12.32 -36.55 50.67
N LEU A 27 -13.64 -36.39 50.73
CA LEU A 27 -14.55 -36.66 49.62
C LEU A 27 -14.06 -35.91 48.37
N VAL A 28 -13.86 -36.64 47.27
CA VAL A 28 -13.66 -36.04 45.95
C VAL A 28 -15.03 -35.63 45.44
N ALA A 29 -15.39 -34.36 45.65
CA ALA A 29 -16.45 -33.72 44.89
C ALA A 29 -15.82 -33.22 43.58
N ALA A 30 -16.06 -33.92 42.48
CA ALA A 30 -15.67 -33.47 41.15
C ALA A 30 -16.53 -32.24 40.77
N PRO A 31 -15.95 -31.06 40.49
CA PRO A 31 -16.72 -30.01 39.83
C PRO A 31 -16.91 -30.45 38.38
N ALA A 32 -18.17 -30.63 37.97
CA ALA A 32 -18.52 -30.75 36.56
C ALA A 32 -18.13 -29.43 35.88
N LEU A 33 -16.98 -29.42 35.20
CA LEU A 33 -16.51 -28.30 34.41
C LEU A 33 -17.44 -28.17 33.20
N THR A 34 -18.46 -27.32 33.31
CA THR A 34 -19.30 -26.96 32.18
C THR A 34 -18.46 -26.06 31.27
N VAL A 35 -17.88 -26.65 30.23
CA VAL A 35 -17.24 -25.89 29.16
C VAL A 35 -18.35 -25.15 28.42
N LEU A 36 -18.53 -23.87 28.74
CA LEU A 36 -19.34 -22.97 27.93
C LEU A 36 -18.56 -22.73 26.64
N LEU A 37 -18.92 -23.44 25.57
CA LEU A 37 -18.39 -23.17 24.24
C LEU A 37 -18.99 -21.84 23.78
N ALA A 38 -18.27 -20.75 24.04
CA ALA A 38 -18.60 -19.46 23.46
C ALA A 38 -18.39 -19.58 21.94
N LEU A 39 -19.47 -19.83 21.20
CA LEU A 39 -19.53 -19.59 19.77
C LEU A 39 -19.32 -18.09 19.59
N ALA A 40 -18.07 -17.67 19.41
CA ALA A 40 -17.75 -16.36 18.87
C ALA A 40 -18.37 -16.31 17.47
N GLY A 41 -19.56 -15.74 17.36
CA GLY A 41 -20.14 -15.39 16.07
C GLY A 41 -19.17 -14.46 15.38
N ALA A 42 -18.51 -14.92 14.32
CA ALA A 42 -17.80 -14.03 13.42
C ALA A 42 -18.81 -12.96 12.97
N PRO A 43 -18.47 -11.66 13.02
CA PRO A 43 -19.32 -10.66 12.43
C PRO A 43 -19.59 -11.06 10.97
N PRO A 44 -20.82 -10.88 10.46
CA PRO A 44 -21.07 -11.12 9.04
C PRO A 44 -20.03 -10.32 8.27
N ALA A 45 -19.27 -10.98 7.40
CA ALA A 45 -18.45 -10.29 6.43
C ALA A 45 -19.39 -9.30 5.74
N ALA A 46 -19.13 -8.00 5.88
CA ALA A 46 -19.81 -7.01 5.07
C ALA A 46 -19.72 -7.52 3.63
N PRO A 47 -20.83 -7.51 2.85
CA PRO A 47 -20.74 -7.90 1.46
C PRO A 47 -19.58 -7.10 0.88
N ALA A 48 -18.59 -7.79 0.30
CA ALA A 48 -17.61 -7.13 -0.55
C ALA A 48 -18.47 -6.29 -1.48
N ARG A 49 -18.37 -4.95 -1.36
CA ARG A 49 -19.02 -4.08 -2.33
C ARG A 49 -18.49 -4.60 -3.66
N ALA A 50 -19.35 -5.22 -4.45
CA ALA A 50 -19.02 -5.45 -5.85
C ALA A 50 -18.65 -4.05 -6.35
N GLY A 51 -17.39 -3.86 -6.71
CA GLY A 51 -16.86 -2.57 -7.15
C GLY A 51 -17.83 -2.00 -8.18
N GLY A 52 -18.15 -0.71 -8.05
CA GLY A 52 -19.04 -0.04 -8.99
C GLY A 52 -18.50 -0.18 -10.42
N PRO A 53 -19.31 0.14 -11.46
CA PRO A 53 -18.82 0.05 -12.84
C PRO A 53 -17.63 0.99 -13.06
N THR A 54 -16.75 0.62 -13.99
CA THR A 54 -15.80 1.59 -14.57
C THR A 54 -16.53 2.46 -15.55
N VAL A 55 -16.41 3.77 -15.34
CA VAL A 55 -17.11 4.78 -16.13
C VAL A 55 -16.10 5.84 -16.49
N CYS A 56 -15.72 5.86 -17.77
CA CYS A 56 -14.77 6.81 -18.31
C CYS A 56 -15.29 7.42 -19.61
N THR A 57 -14.68 8.53 -20.01
CA THR A 57 -14.77 9.06 -21.36
C THR A 57 -13.38 9.09 -21.99
N VAL A 58 -13.29 8.82 -23.29
CA VAL A 58 -12.10 9.04 -24.10
C VAL A 58 -12.48 10.12 -25.12
N ASP A 59 -11.83 11.27 -25.05
CA ASP A 59 -12.15 12.47 -25.83
C ASP A 59 -13.63 12.87 -25.76
N GLY A 60 -14.21 12.76 -24.56
CA GLY A 60 -15.61 13.08 -24.29
C GLY A 60 -16.61 12.02 -24.76
N VAL A 61 -16.17 10.92 -25.36
CA VAL A 61 -17.02 9.79 -25.74
C VAL A 61 -17.05 8.77 -24.60
N LEU A 62 -18.23 8.45 -24.09
CA LEU A 62 -18.40 7.46 -23.03
C LEU A 62 -17.86 6.09 -23.45
N ARG A 63 -16.99 5.54 -22.60
CA ARG A 63 -16.42 4.19 -22.68
C ARG A 63 -16.68 3.48 -21.34
N PRO A 64 -17.72 2.64 -21.24
CA PRO A 64 -17.88 1.78 -20.07
C PRO A 64 -16.79 0.70 -20.07
N GLY A 65 -16.33 0.31 -18.88
CA GLY A 65 -15.36 -0.78 -18.76
C GLY A 65 -15.91 -2.16 -19.15
N PRO A 66 -15.13 -3.24 -18.97
CA PRO A 66 -13.99 -3.33 -18.07
C PRO A 66 -12.68 -2.70 -18.57
N ASP A 67 -12.47 -2.70 -19.88
CA ASP A 67 -11.24 -2.19 -20.49
C ASP A 67 -11.56 -0.90 -21.23
N VAL A 68 -10.98 0.21 -20.77
CA VAL A 68 -11.06 1.52 -21.41
C VAL A 68 -9.72 1.78 -22.09
N VAL A 69 -9.74 1.97 -23.40
CA VAL A 69 -8.52 2.09 -24.19
C VAL A 69 -8.59 3.37 -25.01
N GLY A 70 -7.50 4.14 -24.97
CA GLY A 70 -7.23 5.29 -25.83
C GLY A 70 -6.84 4.87 -27.25
N THR A 71 -5.97 5.67 -27.87
CA THR A 71 -5.51 5.58 -29.25
C THR A 71 -4.00 5.78 -29.29
N ALA A 72 -3.40 5.73 -30.49
CA ALA A 72 -1.98 6.02 -30.64
C ALA A 72 -1.67 7.54 -30.73
N SER A 73 -2.63 8.38 -30.37
CA SER A 73 -2.50 9.85 -30.35
C SER A 73 -2.89 10.34 -28.96
N ALA A 74 -2.43 11.55 -28.62
CA ALA A 74 -2.77 12.20 -27.36
C ALA A 74 -4.29 12.24 -27.12
N ASP A 75 -4.73 11.55 -26.08
CA ASP A 75 -6.11 11.41 -25.65
C ASP A 75 -6.36 12.16 -24.35
N ARG A 76 -7.62 12.53 -24.15
CA ARG A 76 -8.12 12.97 -22.85
C ARG A 76 -9.04 11.90 -22.27
N ILE A 77 -8.59 11.20 -21.24
CA ILE A 77 -9.32 10.14 -20.56
C ILE A 77 -9.81 10.64 -19.20
N GLU A 78 -11.12 10.67 -18.98
CA GLU A 78 -11.70 11.10 -17.70
C GLU A 78 -12.54 9.99 -17.09
N CYS A 79 -12.18 9.52 -15.90
CA CYS A 79 -12.87 8.44 -15.19
C CYS A 79 -13.53 8.94 -13.90
N SER A 80 -14.80 8.60 -13.72
CA SER A 80 -15.50 8.79 -12.43
C SER A 80 -15.34 7.60 -11.49
N SER A 81 -14.87 6.46 -11.99
CA SER A 81 -14.54 5.26 -11.22
C SER A 81 -13.77 4.27 -12.08
N VAL A 82 -12.82 3.55 -11.47
CA VAL A 82 -12.13 2.39 -12.05
C VAL A 82 -12.31 1.23 -11.10
N ALA A 83 -12.88 0.13 -11.57
CA ALA A 83 -13.32 -0.97 -10.71
C ALA A 83 -12.20 -2.00 -10.52
N ALA A 84 -12.30 -2.81 -9.46
CA ALA A 84 -11.31 -3.86 -9.22
C ALA A 84 -11.18 -4.82 -10.42
N GLY A 85 -9.95 -5.00 -10.90
CA GLY A 85 -9.63 -5.87 -12.04
C GLY A 85 -10.00 -5.31 -13.41
N HIS A 86 -10.38 -4.03 -13.49
CA HIS A 86 -10.58 -3.30 -14.74
C HIS A 86 -9.33 -2.50 -15.10
N SER A 87 -9.21 -2.13 -16.38
CA SER A 87 -8.05 -1.43 -16.92
C SER A 87 -8.47 -0.14 -17.63
N VAL A 88 -7.61 0.88 -17.53
CA VAL A 88 -7.64 2.10 -18.33
C VAL A 88 -6.26 2.29 -18.92
N GLU A 89 -6.15 2.36 -20.25
CA GLU A 89 -4.89 2.48 -20.98
C GLU A 89 -4.95 3.68 -21.92
N GLY A 90 -3.99 4.62 -21.81
CA GLY A 90 -3.82 5.72 -22.75
C GLY A 90 -3.34 5.23 -24.13
N LEU A 91 -2.46 4.23 -24.11
CA LEU A 91 -1.72 3.71 -25.27
C LEU A 91 -0.61 4.69 -25.67
N GLY A 92 -0.62 5.23 -26.89
CA GLY A 92 0.52 5.99 -27.40
C GLY A 92 0.17 7.46 -27.53
N GLY A 93 1.13 8.35 -27.29
CA GLY A 93 0.88 9.79 -27.35
C GLY A 93 1.06 10.42 -25.97
N ALA A 94 0.86 11.72 -25.88
CA ALA A 94 0.94 12.43 -24.60
C ALA A 94 -0.48 12.60 -24.05
N ASP A 95 -0.91 11.66 -23.24
CA ASP A 95 -2.25 11.50 -22.74
C ASP A 95 -2.50 12.30 -21.45
N THR A 96 -3.76 12.61 -21.20
CA THR A 96 -4.19 13.20 -19.93
C THR A 96 -5.28 12.34 -19.31
N LEU A 97 -4.96 11.68 -18.20
CA LEU A 97 -5.84 10.79 -17.45
C LEU A 97 -6.31 11.48 -16.16
N VAL A 98 -7.60 11.76 -16.06
CA VAL A 98 -8.21 12.44 -14.90
C VAL A 98 -9.14 11.50 -14.14
N LEU A 99 -8.83 11.26 -12.87
CA LEU A 99 -9.58 10.38 -11.99
C LEU A 99 -10.34 11.22 -10.97
N SER A 100 -11.67 11.10 -10.95
CA SER A 100 -12.56 11.90 -10.08
C SER A 100 -13.34 11.09 -9.06
N GLY A 101 -13.12 9.76 -9.02
CA GLY A 101 -13.74 8.87 -8.05
C GLY A 101 -12.91 7.58 -7.86
N PRO A 102 -13.42 6.61 -7.08
CA PRO A 102 -12.62 5.51 -6.55
C PRO A 102 -11.85 4.74 -7.62
N VAL A 103 -10.60 4.42 -7.31
CA VAL A 103 -9.68 3.69 -8.18
C VAL A 103 -9.35 2.35 -7.53
N GLU A 104 -9.98 1.28 -8.01
CA GLU A 104 -9.80 -0.09 -7.53
C GLU A 104 -9.08 -0.99 -8.54
N GLY A 105 -8.94 -0.54 -9.79
CA GLY A 105 -8.22 -1.22 -10.89
C GLY A 105 -6.98 -0.45 -11.34
N ASP A 106 -6.49 -0.78 -12.53
CA ASP A 106 -5.24 -0.24 -13.06
C ASP A 106 -5.49 0.89 -14.06
N VAL A 107 -4.68 1.95 -13.97
CA VAL A 107 -4.67 3.09 -14.88
C VAL A 107 -3.25 3.28 -15.37
N ARG A 108 -3.07 3.32 -16.69
CA ARG A 108 -1.78 3.34 -17.38
C ARG A 108 -1.75 4.46 -18.41
N GLY A 109 -0.69 5.25 -18.40
CA GLY A 109 -0.39 6.20 -19.48
C GLY A 109 -0.09 5.44 -20.77
N GLY A 110 1.01 4.70 -20.76
CA GLY A 110 1.51 3.95 -21.91
C GLY A 110 2.74 4.66 -22.48
N PRO A 111 3.08 4.48 -23.77
CA PRO A 111 4.16 5.25 -24.38
C PRO A 111 3.83 6.72 -24.67
N GLY A 112 4.57 7.63 -24.04
CA GLY A 112 4.61 9.07 -24.27
C GLY A 112 4.71 9.84 -22.95
N ASP A 113 4.86 11.16 -23.02
CA ASP A 113 4.91 12.00 -21.80
C ASP A 113 3.47 12.25 -21.29
N ASP A 114 3.02 11.45 -20.33
CA ASP A 114 1.62 11.41 -19.88
C ASP A 114 1.37 12.20 -18.59
N GLY A 115 0.11 12.61 -18.42
CA GLY A 115 -0.37 13.33 -17.23
C GLY A 115 -1.48 12.57 -16.52
N LEU A 116 -1.20 12.05 -15.33
CA LEU A 116 -2.21 11.40 -14.47
C LEU A 116 -2.58 12.30 -13.29
N LEU A 117 -3.87 12.64 -13.18
CA LEU A 117 -4.41 13.52 -12.13
C LEU A 117 -5.51 12.82 -11.32
N ALA A 118 -5.21 12.46 -10.08
CA ALA A 118 -6.19 11.98 -9.11
C ALA A 118 -6.75 13.15 -8.29
N LEU A 119 -8.01 13.50 -8.55
CA LEU A 119 -8.75 14.58 -7.89
C LEU A 119 -9.33 14.11 -6.54
N PRO A 120 -9.79 15.04 -5.67
CA PRO A 120 -10.49 14.66 -4.44
C PRO A 120 -11.64 13.69 -4.71
N GLY A 121 -11.65 12.57 -3.99
CA GLY A 121 -12.59 11.46 -4.22
C GLY A 121 -11.97 10.25 -4.95
N ALA A 122 -10.83 10.42 -5.60
CA ALA A 122 -10.12 9.36 -6.32
C ALA A 122 -9.17 8.54 -5.42
N GLY A 123 -9.67 8.08 -4.27
CA GLY A 123 -8.91 7.19 -3.38
C GLY A 123 -8.53 5.89 -4.08
N GLN A 124 -7.26 5.51 -3.98
CA GLN A 124 -6.71 4.31 -4.59
C GLN A 124 -6.75 3.14 -3.61
N ALA A 125 -7.31 2.02 -4.04
CA ALA A 125 -7.36 0.79 -3.26
C ALA A 125 -6.01 0.03 -3.26
N PRO A 126 -5.77 -0.89 -2.30
CA PRO A 126 -4.49 -1.61 -2.19
C PRO A 126 -4.05 -2.48 -3.36
N ARG A 127 -4.94 -2.78 -4.31
CA ARG A 127 -4.65 -3.60 -5.50
C ARG A 127 -4.77 -2.83 -6.81
N ALA A 128 -5.00 -1.53 -6.73
CA ALA A 128 -5.01 -0.65 -7.88
C ALA A 128 -3.59 -0.19 -8.19
N GLY A 129 -3.34 0.13 -9.45
CA GLY A 129 -2.10 0.71 -9.95
C GLY A 129 -2.36 2.02 -10.70
N LEU A 130 -1.47 3.00 -10.51
CA LEU A 130 -1.35 4.19 -11.34
C LEU A 130 0.06 4.15 -11.94
N HIS A 131 0.16 4.04 -13.26
CA HIS A 131 1.44 3.87 -13.95
C HIS A 131 1.59 4.95 -15.02
N GLY A 132 2.75 5.60 -15.07
CA GLY A 132 3.16 6.41 -16.22
C GLY A 132 3.46 5.54 -17.43
N ASP A 133 4.28 4.51 -17.22
CA ASP A 133 4.82 3.56 -18.20
C ASP A 133 6.05 4.13 -18.95
N GLU A 134 6.04 4.37 -20.28
CA GLU A 134 7.24 4.83 -21.02
C GLU A 134 7.13 6.32 -21.35
N GLY A 135 7.98 7.17 -20.79
CA GLY A 135 7.98 8.61 -21.07
C GLY A 135 8.34 9.42 -19.83
N ASN A 136 8.40 10.75 -19.96
CA ASN A 136 8.58 11.62 -18.79
C ASN A 136 7.22 12.00 -18.24
N ASP A 137 6.71 11.19 -17.33
CA ASP A 137 5.35 11.26 -16.87
C ASP A 137 5.18 12.22 -15.71
N THR A 138 3.94 12.67 -15.53
CA THR A 138 3.58 13.46 -14.36
C THR A 138 2.34 12.91 -13.68
N ILE A 139 2.55 12.35 -12.50
CA ILE A 139 1.50 11.82 -11.64
C ILE A 139 1.23 12.80 -10.49
N ARG A 140 0.00 13.33 -10.40
CA ARG A 140 -0.42 14.27 -9.35
C ARG A 140 -1.62 13.74 -8.60
N ILE A 141 -1.47 13.62 -7.29
CA ILE A 141 -2.50 13.13 -6.38
C ILE A 141 -2.88 14.25 -5.41
N ALA A 142 -4.15 14.67 -5.47
CA ALA A 142 -4.65 15.83 -4.75
C ALA A 142 -4.71 15.64 -3.23
N ASP A 143 -4.85 16.75 -2.51
CA ASP A 143 -5.08 16.76 -1.07
C ASP A 143 -6.31 15.91 -0.68
N GLY A 144 -6.21 15.19 0.43
CA GLY A 144 -7.29 14.34 0.95
C GLY A 144 -7.52 13.04 0.18
N VAL A 145 -6.71 12.73 -0.84
CA VAL A 145 -6.71 11.43 -1.51
C VAL A 145 -5.78 10.46 -0.78
N GLU A 146 -6.23 9.22 -0.60
CA GLU A 146 -5.42 8.14 -0.03
C GLU A 146 -4.86 7.24 -1.15
N VAL A 147 -3.56 7.00 -1.09
CA VAL A 147 -2.80 6.11 -1.99
C VAL A 147 -2.50 4.84 -1.21
N SER A 148 -3.26 3.77 -1.46
CA SER A 148 -3.06 2.49 -0.78
C SER A 148 -2.45 1.42 -1.66
N GLY A 149 -2.42 1.64 -2.98
CA GLY A 149 -1.88 0.72 -3.97
C GLY A 149 -0.51 1.15 -4.47
N LEU A 150 -0.25 0.84 -5.73
CA LEU A 150 1.02 1.09 -6.40
C LEU A 150 0.95 2.35 -7.27
N VAL A 151 1.98 3.19 -7.20
CA VAL A 151 2.19 4.31 -8.12
C VAL A 151 3.59 4.17 -8.68
N GLU A 152 3.72 4.07 -10.00
CA GLU A 152 5.00 3.89 -10.69
C GLU A 152 5.12 4.97 -11.76
N GLY A 153 6.29 5.60 -11.83
CA GLY A 153 6.66 6.48 -12.95
C GLY A 153 6.86 5.62 -14.20
N GLY A 154 7.95 4.86 -14.21
CA GLY A 154 8.23 3.86 -15.24
C GLY A 154 9.60 4.10 -15.88
N GLU A 155 9.66 4.12 -17.21
CA GLU A 155 10.87 4.48 -17.95
C GLU A 155 10.82 5.98 -18.31
N GLY A 156 11.76 6.79 -17.83
CA GLY A 156 11.86 8.21 -18.13
C GLY A 156 12.09 9.07 -16.89
N ASP A 157 12.27 10.38 -17.06
CA ASP A 157 12.48 11.29 -15.94
C ASP A 157 11.11 11.73 -15.37
N ASP A 158 10.63 11.03 -14.35
CA ASP A 158 9.25 11.17 -13.89
C ASP A 158 9.06 12.19 -12.76
N ARG A 159 7.83 12.73 -12.70
CA ARG A 159 7.41 13.60 -11.59
C ARG A 159 6.18 13.06 -10.88
N ILE A 160 6.36 12.62 -9.64
CA ILE A 160 5.28 12.12 -8.79
C ILE A 160 5.05 13.08 -7.61
N VAL A 161 3.87 13.68 -7.53
CA VAL A 161 3.49 14.60 -6.44
C VAL A 161 2.24 14.11 -5.73
N VAL A 162 2.38 13.71 -4.48
CA VAL A 162 1.26 13.29 -3.62
C VAL A 162 1.03 14.33 -2.54
N ARG A 163 0.01 15.17 -2.72
CA ARG A 163 -0.47 16.09 -1.67
C ARG A 163 -1.33 15.40 -0.61
N GLY A 164 -1.89 14.25 -0.97
CA GLY A 164 -2.65 13.38 -0.09
C GLY A 164 -1.80 12.58 0.90
N THR A 165 -2.27 11.39 1.25
CA THR A 165 -1.55 10.47 2.14
C THR A 165 -1.25 9.16 1.41
N VAL A 166 0.01 8.75 1.46
CA VAL A 166 0.42 7.39 1.12
C VAL A 166 0.18 6.54 2.35
N THR A 167 -0.72 5.58 2.28
CA THR A 167 -1.07 4.76 3.44
C THR A 167 0.00 3.69 3.69
N ALA A 168 -0.10 2.95 4.79
CA ALA A 168 0.90 1.92 5.13
C ALA A 168 1.07 0.82 4.08
N SER A 169 0.10 0.61 3.19
CA SER A 169 0.23 -0.32 2.06
C SER A 169 0.62 0.36 0.75
N GLY A 170 0.56 1.69 0.69
CA GLY A 170 0.90 2.47 -0.49
C GLY A 170 2.39 2.41 -0.80
N GLN A 171 2.71 2.28 -2.08
CA GLN A 171 4.07 2.23 -2.59
C GLN A 171 4.21 3.17 -3.77
N LEU A 172 5.29 3.95 -3.80
CA LEU A 172 5.66 4.80 -4.92
C LEU A 172 7.06 4.45 -5.40
N PHE A 173 7.19 4.31 -6.72
CA PHE A 173 8.46 4.12 -7.39
C PHE A 173 8.61 5.11 -8.52
N GLY A 174 9.81 5.67 -8.66
CA GLY A 174 10.20 6.45 -9.83
C GLY A 174 10.55 5.53 -10.99
N ASP A 175 11.31 4.47 -10.67
CA ASP A 175 11.83 3.45 -11.59
C ASP A 175 13.01 3.96 -12.45
N GLU A 176 13.06 3.70 -13.75
CA GLU A 176 14.24 3.99 -14.58
C GLU A 176 14.26 5.44 -15.05
N GLY A 177 15.18 6.26 -14.53
CA GLY A 177 15.33 7.65 -14.97
C GLY A 177 15.72 8.55 -13.82
N ASP A 178 15.83 9.86 -14.03
CA ASP A 178 16.10 10.82 -12.96
C ASP A 178 14.78 11.40 -12.41
N ASP A 179 14.26 10.79 -11.33
CA ASP A 179 12.88 11.08 -10.87
C ASP A 179 12.77 12.13 -9.75
N ASP A 180 11.64 12.85 -9.70
CA ASP A 180 11.26 13.75 -8.60
C ASP A 180 9.95 13.28 -7.94
N ILE A 181 10.08 12.63 -6.78
CA ILE A 181 8.98 12.23 -5.91
C ILE A 181 8.86 13.18 -4.73
N HIS A 182 7.71 13.85 -4.61
CA HIS A 182 7.35 14.65 -3.44
C HIS A 182 6.05 14.16 -2.80
N VAL A 183 6.15 13.71 -1.56
CA VAL A 183 5.02 13.20 -0.77
C VAL A 183 4.76 14.12 0.42
N HIS A 184 3.52 14.55 0.60
CA HIS A 184 3.14 15.33 1.75
C HIS A 184 3.16 14.48 3.04
N ASN A 185 2.34 13.43 3.11
CA ASN A 185 2.28 12.52 4.25
C ASN A 185 2.54 11.07 3.81
N ASN A 186 3.76 10.58 4.07
CA ASN A 186 4.15 9.22 3.70
C ASN A 186 4.01 8.27 4.89
N GLN A 187 3.03 7.36 4.89
CA GLN A 187 2.93 6.28 5.89
C GLN A 187 3.36 4.93 5.31
N GLY A 188 3.57 4.86 3.99
CA GLY A 188 3.98 3.67 3.25
C GLY A 188 5.44 3.74 2.85
N PHE A 189 5.71 3.39 1.59
CA PHE A 189 7.03 3.39 0.99
C PHE A 189 7.06 4.29 -0.24
N ALA A 190 8.14 5.07 -0.41
CA ALA A 190 8.36 5.89 -1.59
C ALA A 190 9.87 5.87 -1.90
N ASP A 191 10.23 5.54 -3.14
CA ASP A 191 11.61 5.47 -3.60
C ASP A 191 11.71 5.94 -5.05
N ALA A 192 12.51 6.97 -5.30
CA ALA A 192 12.65 7.56 -6.64
C ALA A 192 13.73 6.84 -7.48
N ARG A 193 14.27 5.72 -7.01
CA ARG A 193 15.38 5.01 -7.66
C ARG A 193 14.86 3.89 -8.58
N PRO A 194 15.67 3.43 -9.55
CA PRO A 194 17.05 3.84 -9.85
C PRO A 194 17.25 4.97 -10.89
N GLY A 195 18.04 5.97 -10.50
CA GLY A 195 18.63 6.96 -11.39
C GLY A 195 19.88 7.60 -10.81
N VAL A 196 20.45 8.55 -11.55
CA VAL A 196 21.68 9.24 -11.14
C VAL A 196 21.40 10.51 -10.35
N ARG A 197 20.19 11.08 -10.46
CA ARG A 197 19.78 12.35 -9.83
C ARG A 197 18.41 12.30 -9.17
N ASP A 198 17.98 11.13 -8.73
CA ASP A 198 16.70 10.96 -8.06
C ASP A 198 16.56 11.85 -6.84
N LEU A 199 15.38 12.43 -6.71
CA LEU A 199 14.96 13.21 -5.57
C LEU A 199 13.67 12.60 -5.01
N CYS A 200 13.75 12.05 -3.81
CA CYS A 200 12.57 11.69 -3.04
C CYS A 200 12.51 12.47 -1.73
N VAL A 201 11.41 13.20 -1.54
CA VAL A 201 11.16 14.00 -0.33
C VAL A 201 9.78 13.66 0.23
N ALA A 202 9.73 13.36 1.53
CA ALA A 202 8.50 13.31 2.29
C ALA A 202 8.46 14.48 3.29
N ASP A 203 7.41 15.29 3.31
CA ASP A 203 7.28 16.40 4.27
C ASP A 203 7.13 15.86 5.70
N MET A 204 6.37 14.76 5.85
CA MET A 204 6.17 14.06 7.12
C MET A 204 5.92 12.56 6.92
N GLY A 205 6.11 11.81 8.01
CA GLY A 205 5.95 10.36 8.03
C GLY A 205 7.26 9.62 7.76
N ASN A 206 7.18 8.46 7.10
CA ASN A 206 8.32 7.64 6.72
C ASN A 206 9.21 8.42 5.74
N PRO A 207 10.52 8.54 6.00
CA PRO A 207 11.43 9.19 5.08
C PRO A 207 11.63 8.35 3.82
N CYS A 208 11.91 9.00 2.70
CA CYS A 208 12.42 8.29 1.52
C CYS A 208 13.81 7.69 1.81
N PRO A 209 14.16 6.56 1.16
CA PRO A 209 15.53 6.08 1.11
C PRO A 209 16.49 7.15 0.58
N ARG A 210 17.75 7.05 1.00
CA ARG A 210 18.85 7.87 0.48
C ARG A 210 19.75 7.04 -0.42
#